data_AF-A0A852Z9L8-F1
#
_entry.id   AF-A0A852Z9L8-F1
#
_cell.length_a   1.000
_cell.length_b   1.000
_cell.length_c   1.000
_cell.angle_alpha   90.00
_cell.angle_beta   90.00
_cell.angle_gamma   90.00
#
_symmetry.space_group_name_H-M   'P 1'
#
loop_
_entity.id
_entity.type
_entity.pdbx_description
1 polymer ?
#
loop_
_entity_poly.entity_id
_entity_poly.type
_entity_poly.pdbx_seq_one_letter_code
_entity_poly.pdbx_strand_id
1 'polypeptide(L)' 'MQATDGPRGFTRFCRAIGDEYTRLDRYETDMSDAVPGDDRDTTTPEAMGRSYGRLVLGRALKRSTATSWCPG' A
#
# COMPACT_ATOMS: atom_id res chain seq x y z
N MET A 1 -16.26 3.20 -4.11
CA MET A 1 -14.90 2.62 -3.95
C MET A 1 -13.99 3.14 -5.06
N GLN A 2 -13.56 4.41 -4.97
CA GLN A 2 -12.78 5.09 -6.04
C GLN A 2 -11.67 6.00 -5.46
N ALA A 3 -11.21 5.72 -4.24
CA ALA A 3 -10.22 6.59 -3.59
C ALA A 3 -8.80 6.48 -4.19
N THR A 4 -8.52 5.44 -5.00
CA THR A 4 -7.16 5.11 -5.48
C THR A 4 -7.03 4.90 -7.00
N ASP A 5 -7.99 5.29 -7.84
CA ASP A 5 -8.01 4.91 -9.28
C ASP A 5 -7.84 3.38 -9.51
N GLY A 6 -8.15 2.55 -8.51
CA GLY A 6 -8.00 1.10 -8.56
C GLY A 6 -6.58 0.57 -8.29
N PRO A 7 -6.33 -0.72 -8.60
CA PRO A 7 -5.05 -1.41 -8.37
C PRO A 7 -3.83 -0.66 -8.90
N ARG A 8 -3.95 -0.10 -10.12
CA ARG A 8 -2.89 0.68 -10.75
C ARG A 8 -2.57 1.96 -10.01
N GLY A 9 -3.59 2.69 -9.54
CA GLY A 9 -3.34 3.92 -8.80
C GLY A 9 -2.84 3.66 -7.38
N PHE A 10 -3.21 2.54 -6.76
CA PHE A 10 -2.56 2.07 -5.53
C PHE A 10 -1.07 1.79 -5.75
N THR A 11 -0.72 1.01 -6.78
CA THR A 11 0.68 0.73 -7.11
C THR A 11 1.45 2.02 -7.42
N ARG A 12 0.83 2.97 -8.13
CA ARG A 12 1.40 4.30 -8.39
C ARG A 12 1.67 5.05 -7.09
N PHE A 13 0.77 5.01 -6.12
CA PHE A 13 0.98 5.62 -4.80
C PHE A 13 2.15 4.99 -4.05
N CYS A 14 2.26 3.65 -4.03
CA CYS A 14 3.40 2.94 -3.46
C CYS A 14 4.72 3.45 -4.06
N ARG A 15 4.79 3.56 -5.38
CA ARG A 15 5.97 4.11 -6.08
C ARG A 15 6.25 5.57 -5.68
N ALA A 16 5.21 6.39 -5.56
CA ALA A 16 5.36 7.80 -5.17
C ALA A 16 5.92 7.99 -3.75
N ILE A 17 5.69 7.03 -2.84
CA ILE A 17 6.28 7.03 -1.49
C ILE A 17 7.61 6.26 -1.42
N GLY A 18 8.16 5.82 -2.56
CA GLY A 18 9.45 5.13 -2.66
C GLY A 18 9.40 3.63 -2.33
N ASP A 19 8.25 2.98 -2.45
CA ASP A 19 8.12 1.52 -2.42
C ASP A 19 8.13 0.99 -3.84
N GLU A 20 9.18 0.23 -4.18
CA GLU A 20 9.39 -0.36 -5.52
C GLU A 20 8.89 -1.80 -5.65
N TYR A 21 8.47 -2.43 -4.54
CA TYR A 21 8.16 -3.86 -4.49
C TYR A 21 6.66 -4.13 -4.43
N THR A 22 5.93 -3.39 -3.59
CA THR A 22 4.49 -3.59 -3.44
C THR A 22 3.78 -3.34 -4.78
N ARG A 23 2.94 -4.28 -5.20
CA ARG A 23 2.11 -4.16 -6.40
C ARG A 23 0.72 -4.70 -6.12
N LEU A 24 -0.27 -4.05 -6.74
CA LEU A 24 -1.65 -4.50 -6.76
C LEU A 24 -2.11 -4.51 -8.21
N ASP A 25 -2.50 -5.67 -8.69
CA ASP A 25 -2.87 -5.93 -10.09
C ASP A 25 -4.37 -6.18 -10.23
N ARG A 26 -5.03 -6.67 -9.18
CA ARG A 26 -6.45 -7.08 -9.19
C ARG A 26 -7.25 -6.42 -8.07
N TYR A 27 -8.57 -6.42 -8.25
CA TYR A 27 -9.51 -6.06 -7.19
C TYR A 27 -9.83 -7.29 -6.34
N GLU A 28 -10.40 -7.05 -5.16
CA GLU A 28 -11.10 -8.10 -4.43
C GLU A 28 -12.30 -8.60 -5.24
N THR A 29 -12.63 -9.90 -5.21
CA THR A 29 -12.00 -10.97 -4.40
C THR A 29 -10.77 -11.62 -5.03
N ASP A 30 -10.54 -11.41 -6.33
CA ASP A 30 -9.48 -12.08 -7.09
C ASP A 30 -8.09 -11.85 -6.47
N MET A 31 -7.87 -10.69 -5.87
CA MET A 31 -6.65 -10.34 -5.14
C MET A 31 -6.24 -11.41 -4.10
N SER A 32 -7.21 -12.07 -3.47
CA SER A 32 -6.99 -13.00 -2.35
C SER A 32 -6.55 -14.42 -2.76
N ASP A 33 -6.47 -14.74 -4.06
CA ASP A 33 -6.15 -16.12 -4.52
C ASP A 33 -4.77 -16.64 -4.07
N ALA A 34 -3.80 -15.74 -3.86
CA ALA A 34 -2.47 -16.02 -3.31
C ALA A 34 -1.75 -17.25 -3.91
N VAL A 35 -1.85 -17.44 -5.22
CA VAL A 35 -1.27 -18.61 -5.92
C VAL A 35 0.26 -18.60 -5.79
N PRO A 36 0.90 -19.69 -5.31
CA PRO A 36 2.36 -19.75 -5.20
C PRO A 36 3.05 -19.53 -6.54
N GLY A 37 4.04 -18.62 -6.56
CA GLY A 37 4.78 -18.25 -7.78
C GLY A 37 4.08 -17.21 -8.67
N ASP A 38 2.88 -16.74 -8.29
CA ASP A 38 2.26 -15.57 -8.90
C ASP A 38 2.71 -14.30 -8.17
N ASP A 39 3.43 -13.44 -8.87
CA ASP A 39 3.91 -12.19 -8.29
C ASP A 39 2.80 -11.12 -8.20
N ARG A 40 1.60 -11.35 -8.75
CA ARG A 40 0.50 -10.39 -8.67
C ARG A 40 0.03 -10.20 -7.23
N ASP A 41 -0.31 -8.96 -6.90
CA ASP A 41 -0.87 -8.61 -5.58
C ASP A 41 0.10 -8.91 -4.41
N THR A 42 1.41 -8.82 -4.66
CA THR A 42 2.46 -9.17 -3.69
C THR A 42 3.25 -7.97 -3.17
N THR A 43 3.98 -8.22 -2.08
CA THR A 43 5.01 -7.35 -1.52
C THR A 43 6.09 -8.20 -0.84
N THR A 44 7.16 -7.56 -0.38
CA THR A 44 8.12 -8.16 0.55
C THR A 44 7.86 -7.68 1.97
N PRO A 45 8.21 -8.46 3.01
CA PRO A 45 8.07 -8.01 4.40
C PRO A 45 8.80 -6.69 4.68
N GLU A 46 10.00 -6.52 4.10
CA GLU A 46 10.78 -5.30 4.23
C GLU A 46 10.09 -4.09 3.60
N ALA A 47 9.57 -4.24 2.37
CA ALA A 47 8.88 -3.15 1.68
C ALA A 47 7.63 -2.70 2.44
N MET A 48 6.83 -3.66 2.93
CA MET A 48 5.66 -3.37 3.76
C MET A 48 6.02 -2.61 5.04
N GLY A 49 7.07 -3.04 5.76
CA GLY A 49 7.53 -2.36 6.98
C GLY A 49 8.00 -0.92 6.73
N ARG A 50 8.77 -0.70 5.65
CA ARG A 50 9.23 0.64 5.25
C ARG A 50 8.06 1.54 4.84
N SER A 51 7.13 1.01 4.06
CA SER A 51 5.92 1.74 3.64
C SER A 51 5.07 2.14 4.84
N TYR A 52 4.85 1.22 5.79
CA TYR A 52 4.15 1.51 7.04
C TYR A 52 4.81 2.65 7.82
N GLY A 53 6.14 2.59 8.03
CA GLY A 53 6.88 3.65 8.71
C GLY A 53 6.76 5.02 8.03
N ARG A 54 6.81 5.07 6.69
CA ARG A 54 6.63 6.32 5.92
C ARG A 54 5.24 6.92 6.07
N LEU A 55 4.22 6.08 6.19
CA LEU A 55 2.83 6.51 6.34
C LEU A 55 2.55 7.04 7.75
N VAL A 56 3.01 6.34 8.79
CA VAL A 56 2.62 6.64 10.19
C VAL A 56 3.60 7.54 10.92
N LEU A 57 4.90 7.49 10.59
CA LEU A 57 5.95 8.31 11.22
C LEU A 57 6.55 9.34 10.25
N GLY A 58 6.42 9.09 8.95
CA GLY A 58 6.98 9.93 7.91
C GLY A 58 6.08 11.11 7.52
N ARG A 59 6.35 11.66 6.33
CA ARG A 59 5.61 12.78 5.75
C ARG A 59 4.85 12.40 4.48
N ALA A 60 4.61 11.10 4.27
CA ALA A 60 3.89 10.61 3.10
C ALA A 60 2.41 11.06 3.10
N LEU A 61 1.84 11.30 4.28
CA LEU A 61 0.47 11.80 4.46
C LEU A 61 0.46 13.22 5.04
N LYS A 62 -0.61 13.98 4.79
CA LYS A 62 -0.84 15.28 5.43
C LYS A 62 -1.14 15.07 6.92
N ARG A 63 -0.61 15.96 7.79
CA ARG A 63 -0.66 15.83 9.27
C ARG A 63 -2.05 15.60 9.87
N SER A 64 -3.10 16.15 9.26
CA SER A 64 -4.48 16.00 9.77
C SER A 64 -5.02 14.58 9.63
N THR A 65 -4.41 13.72 8.81
CA THR A 65 -4.87 12.34 8.56
C THR A 65 -4.15 11.30 9.42
N ALA A 66 -2.95 11.61 9.93
CA ALA A 66 -2.11 10.63 10.64
C ALA A 66 -2.42 10.47 12.14
N THR A 67 -3.13 11.41 12.75
CA THR A 67 -3.25 11.49 14.23
C THR A 67 -4.57 10.94 14.77
N SER A 68 -5.53 10.56 13.92
CA SER A 68 -6.85 10.10 14.40
C SER A 68 -6.91 8.62 14.81
N TRP A 69 -5.83 7.86 14.63
CA TRP A 69 -5.83 6.41 14.86
C TRP A 69 -5.45 6.02 16.30
N CYS A 70 -4.85 6.93 17.07
CA CYS A 70 -4.50 6.71 18.47
C CYS A 70 -5.19 7.79 19.33
N PRO A 71 -6.39 7.53 19.89
CA PRO A 71 -6.86 8.35 21.00
C PRO A 71 -5.93 8.03 22.18
N GLY A 72 -5.38 9.08 22.80
CA GLY A 72 -4.63 8.96 24.04
C GLY A 72 -5.48 8.43 25.19
#